data_AF-A0A5C5U087-F1
#
_entry.id   AF-A0A5C5U087-F1
#
_cell.length_a   1.000
_cell.length_b   1.000
_cell.length_c   1.000
_cell.angle_alpha   90.00
_cell.angle_beta   90.00
_cell.angle_gamma   90.00
#
_symmetry.space_group_name_H-M   'P 1'
#
loop_
_entity.id
_entity.type
_entity.pdbx_description
1 polymer ?
#
loop_
_entity_poly.entity_id
_entity_poly.type
_entity_poly.pdbx_seq_one_letter_code
_entity_poly.pdbx_strand_id
1 'polypeptide(L)' 'MRKRWRRSRAPWSDSTRRRAPGYLADLAVLSQDVLDEAAVPAQDLPKTRSLLTVIGGDVVWHDPAF' A
#
# COMPACT_ATOMS: atom_id res chain seq x y z
N MET A 1 -33.69 3.56 12.47
CA MET A 1 -32.34 3.41 13.07
C MET A 1 -31.29 3.50 11.96
N ARG A 2 -30.33 4.44 12.01
CA ARG A 2 -29.24 4.57 11.03
C ARG A 2 -27.90 4.32 11.72
N LYS A 3 -27.20 3.21 11.40
CA LYS A 3 -25.88 2.92 11.94
C LYS A 3 -24.86 3.88 11.32
N ARG A 4 -24.39 4.84 12.11
CA ARG A 4 -23.32 5.78 11.74
C ARG A 4 -21.97 5.08 11.94
N TRP A 5 -21.34 4.68 10.84
CA TRP A 5 -19.96 4.20 10.86
C TRP A 5 -19.04 5.36 11.25
N ARG A 6 -18.42 5.32 12.44
CA ARG A 6 -17.31 6.22 12.78
C ARG A 6 -16.06 5.65 12.10
N ARG A 7 -15.55 6.34 11.08
CA ARG A 7 -14.19 6.10 10.57
C ARG A 7 -13.20 6.65 11.59
N SER A 8 -12.67 5.79 12.45
CA SER A 8 -11.42 6.07 13.18
C SER A 8 -10.26 5.77 12.24
N ARG A 9 -9.71 6.80 11.58
CA ARG A 9 -8.36 6.69 11.00
C ARG A 9 -7.37 6.91 12.13
N ALA A 10 -6.52 5.92 12.40
CA ALA A 10 -5.31 6.15 13.17
C ALA A 10 -4.44 7.19 12.42
N PRO A 11 -3.82 8.16 13.11
CA PRO A 11 -2.92 9.11 12.45
C PRO A 11 -1.64 8.37 12.07
N TRP A 12 -1.41 8.22 10.77
CA TRP A 12 -0.10 7.83 10.25
C TRP A 12 0.90 8.95 10.58
N SER A 13 2.04 8.62 11.18
CA SER A 13 3.12 9.58 11.46
C SER A 13 3.69 10.11 10.15
N ASP A 14 4.17 11.36 10.16
CA ASP A 14 4.64 12.00 8.93
C ASP A 14 5.88 11.31 8.32
N SER A 15 6.62 10.59 9.17
CA SER A 15 7.81 9.80 8.82
C SER A 15 7.55 8.59 7.92
N THR A 16 6.30 8.14 7.72
CA THR A 16 5.95 6.95 6.91
C THR A 16 5.42 7.32 5.52
N ARG A 17 5.22 8.61 5.22
CA ARG A 17 4.50 9.03 4.00
C ARG A 17 5.37 9.25 2.76
N ARG A 18 6.69 9.35 2.90
CA ARG A 18 7.59 9.75 1.81
C ARG A 18 8.77 8.79 1.69
N ARG A 19 9.08 8.40 0.45
CA ARG A 19 10.32 7.69 0.12
C ARG A 19 11.44 8.72 -0.09
N ALA A 20 12.24 8.96 0.96
CA ALA A 20 13.42 9.81 0.91
C ALA A 20 14.41 9.39 2.03
N PRO A 21 15.71 9.69 1.91
CA PRO A 21 16.65 9.47 3.01
C PRO A 21 16.17 10.12 4.32
N GLY A 22 16.31 9.42 5.44
CA GLY A 22 15.84 9.87 6.76
C GLY A 22 14.37 9.57 7.09
N TYR A 23 13.61 8.95 6.16
CA TYR A 23 12.27 8.44 6.39
C TYR A 23 12.29 6.93 6.62
N LEU A 24 11.22 6.38 7.20
CA LEU A 24 11.09 4.93 7.34
C LEU A 24 11.05 4.25 5.97
N ALA A 25 11.72 3.12 5.84
CA ALA A 25 11.76 2.32 4.63
C ALA A 25 10.46 1.50 4.46
N ASP A 26 9.34 2.20 4.38
CA ASP A 26 8.02 1.63 4.16
C ASP A 26 7.72 1.60 2.67
N LEU A 27 7.59 0.41 2.10
CA LEU A 27 7.19 0.25 0.70
C LEU A 27 6.34 -0.99 0.47
N ALA A 28 5.46 -0.87 -0.52
CA ALA A 28 4.74 -1.98 -1.11
C ALA A 28 5.14 -2.11 -2.58
N VAL A 29 5.34 -3.35 -3.01
CA VAL A 29 5.46 -3.74 -4.43
C VAL A 29 4.16 -4.43 -4.80
N LEU A 30 3.58 -4.04 -5.95
CA LEU A 30 2.30 -4.54 -6.42
C LEU A 30 2.48 -5.28 -7.74
N SER A 31 1.57 -6.18 -8.04
CA SER A 31 1.57 -6.96 -9.29
C SER A 31 1.22 -6.14 -10.53
N GLN A 32 0.85 -4.87 -10.36
CA GLN A 32 0.42 -3.97 -11.42
C GLN A 32 0.90 -2.55 -11.09
N ASP A 33 1.17 -1.75 -12.12
CA ASP A 33 1.41 -0.32 -11.96
C ASP A 33 0.07 0.42 -11.82
N VAL A 34 -0.46 0.44 -10.60
CA VAL A 34 -1.78 1.03 -10.31
C VAL A 34 -1.82 2.56 -10.44
N LEU A 35 -0.68 3.21 -10.67
CA LEU A 35 -0.61 4.67 -10.87
C LEU A 35 -0.66 5.06 -12.35
N ASP A 36 -0.47 4.09 -13.25
CA ASP A 36 -0.65 4.28 -14.68
C ASP A 36 -2.05 3.80 -15.10
N GLU A 37 -2.99 4.74 -15.25
CA GLU A 37 -4.36 4.46 -15.67
C GLU A 37 -4.45 3.89 -17.10
N ALA A 38 -3.48 4.21 -17.97
CA ALA A 38 -3.41 3.62 -19.30
C ALA A 38 -2.94 2.16 -19.25
N ALA A 39 -2.12 1.79 -18.27
CA ALA A 39 -1.70 0.42 -18.04
C ALA A 39 -2.74 -0.40 -17.24
N VAL A 40 -3.44 0.21 -16.28
CA VAL A 40 -4.38 -0.46 -15.37
C VAL A 40 -5.72 0.27 -15.34
N PRO A 41 -6.70 -0.18 -16.14
CA PRO A 41 -8.06 0.35 -16.07
C PRO A 41 -8.70 0.15 -14.69
N ALA A 42 -9.62 1.04 -14.31
CA ALA A 42 -10.26 1.01 -13.00
C ALA A 42 -10.94 -0.34 -12.68
N GLN A 43 -11.54 -1.01 -13.68
CA GLN A 43 -12.15 -2.34 -13.49
C GLN A 43 -11.13 -3.44 -13.14
N ASP A 44 -9.85 -3.25 -13.45
CA ASP A 44 -8.79 -4.22 -13.22
C ASP A 44 -8.04 -3.99 -11.90
N LEU A 45 -8.25 -2.84 -11.23
CA LEU A 45 -7.69 -2.56 -9.91
C LEU A 45 -7.93 -3.69 -8.87
N PRO A 46 -9.12 -4.33 -8.78
CA PRO A 46 -9.35 -5.42 -7.84
C PRO A 46 -8.48 -6.67 -8.08
N LYS A 47 -7.86 -6.80 -9.26
CA LYS A 47 -6.93 -7.90 -9.56
C LYS A 47 -5.52 -7.64 -9.02
N THR A 48 -5.24 -6.45 -8.51
CA THR A 48 -3.92 -6.08 -7.96
C THR A 48 -3.61 -6.90 -6.73
N ARG A 49 -2.45 -7.52 -6.70
CA ARG A 49 -1.93 -8.24 -5.54
C ARG A 49 -0.72 -7.49 -4.98
N SER A 50 -0.55 -7.52 -3.66
CA SER A 50 0.75 -7.22 -3.07
C SER A 50 1.73 -8.30 -3.56
N LEU A 51 3.00 -7.97 -3.79
CA LEU A 51 4.10 -8.93 -4.05
C LEU A 51 5.17 -8.89 -2.95
N LEU A 52 5.40 -7.70 -2.38
CA LEU A 52 6.31 -7.49 -1.26
C LEU A 52 5.78 -6.35 -0.39
N THR A 53 5.90 -6.49 0.94
CA THR A 53 5.66 -5.41 1.89
C THR A 53 6.83 -5.31 2.85
N VAL A 54 7.43 -4.12 2.89
CA VAL A 54 8.51 -3.77 3.82
C VAL A 54 8.00 -2.66 4.73
N ILE A 55 8.20 -2.82 6.04
CA ILE A 55 7.89 -1.81 7.07
C ILE A 55 9.14 -1.59 7.90
N GLY A 56 9.61 -0.35 8.00
CA GLY A 56 10.79 0.01 8.77
C GLY A 56 12.08 -0.66 8.30
N GLY A 57 12.11 -1.23 7.09
CA GLY A 57 13.23 -2.02 6.56
C GLY A 57 13.05 -3.54 6.70
N ASP A 58 12.06 -4.01 7.46
CA ASP A 58 11.78 -5.44 7.61
C ASP A 58 10.77 -5.94 6.59
N VAL A 59 11.05 -7.08 5.97
CA VAL A 59 10.08 -7.79 5.13
C VAL A 59 9.02 -8.42 6.02
N VAL A 60 7.83 -7.83 6.05
CA VAL A 60 6.70 -8.30 6.86
C VAL A 60 5.75 -9.21 6.08
N TRP A 61 5.82 -9.16 4.75
CA TRP A 61 5.04 -10.01 3.87
C TRP A 61 5.72 -10.14 2.50
N HIS A 62 5.71 -11.34 1.92
CA HIS A 62 6.11 -11.59 0.55
C HIS A 62 5.21 -12.67 -0.06
N ASP A 63 4.93 -12.57 -1.36
CA ASP A 63 4.28 -13.67 -2.09
C ASP A 63 5.30 -14.83 -2.20
N PRO A 64 4.94 -16.07 -1.85
CA PRO A 64 5.84 -17.22 -2.02
C PRO A 64 6.22 -17.52 -3.47
N ALA A 65 5.46 -17.01 -4.44
CA ALA A 65 5.68 -17.22 -5.87
C ALA A 65 6.39 -16.04 -6.56
N PHE A 66 6.78 -15.00 -5.81
CA PHE A 66 7.48 -13.81 -6.31
C PHE A 66 8.99 -13.90 -6.12
#